data_AF-A0A9E3U5H7-F1
#
_entry.id   AF-A0A9E3U5H7-F1
#
_cell.length_a   1.000
_cell.length_b   1.000
_cell.length_c   1.000
_cell.angle_alpha   90.00
_cell.angle_beta   90.00
_cell.angle_gamma   90.00
#
_symmetry.space_group_name_H-M   'P 1'
#
loop_
_entity.id
_entity.type
_entity.pdbx_description
1 polymer ?
#
loop_
_entity_poly.entity_id
_entity_poly.type
_entity_poly.pdbx_seq_one_letter_code
_entity_poly.pdbx_strand_id
1 'polypeptide(L)'
;MSTRSIAEEIRDELPSLGVDPDTKKALDEWLAADREFNGWFLVTTKRALADDELMELLEGYRESQETMQKAWKTFREDKNQARLAASVAISISRMHALMNE
;
A
#
# COMPACT_ATOMS: atom_id res chain seq x y z
N MET A 1 -13.70 7.09 -12.70
CA MET A 1 -12.50 6.89 -11.87
C MET A 1 -11.92 5.54 -12.26
N SER A 2 -10.60 5.43 -12.48
CA SER A 2 -9.98 4.16 -12.85
C SER A 2 -10.20 3.15 -11.72
N THR A 3 -10.72 1.97 -12.03
CA THR A 3 -10.90 0.83 -11.11
C THR A 3 -9.59 0.07 -10.84
N ARG A 4 -8.45 0.59 -11.30
CA ARG A 4 -7.14 -0.05 -11.12
C ARG A 4 -6.66 0.05 -9.69
N SER A 5 -5.97 -0.98 -9.24
CA SER A 5 -5.31 -0.95 -7.94
C SER A 5 -4.15 0.05 -7.97
N ILE A 6 -3.87 0.69 -6.82
CA ILE A 6 -2.71 1.59 -6.71
C ILE A 6 -1.40 0.85 -6.97
N ALA A 7 -1.32 -0.45 -6.65
CA ALA A 7 -0.17 -1.29 -6.96
C ALA A 7 0.07 -1.43 -8.47
N GLU A 8 -0.98 -1.51 -9.29
CA GLU A 8 -0.87 -1.50 -10.75
C GLU A 8 -0.43 -0.11 -11.26
N GLU A 9 -1.03 0.97 -10.75
CA GLU A 9 -0.65 2.33 -11.13
C GLU A 9 0.85 2.60 -10.86
N ILE A 10 1.36 2.18 -9.70
CA ILE A 10 2.78 2.34 -9.37
C ILE A 10 3.65 1.52 -10.34
N ARG A 11 3.32 0.25 -10.59
CA ARG A 11 4.13 -0.62 -11.47
C ARG A 11 4.20 -0.09 -12.91
N ASP A 12 3.10 0.44 -13.42
CA ASP A 12 3.01 0.94 -14.79
C ASP A 12 3.74 2.29 -14.95
N GLU A 13 3.61 3.18 -13.97
CA GLU A 13 4.09 4.56 -14.09
C GLU A 13 5.53 4.72 -13.60
N LEU A 14 5.97 3.95 -12.59
CA LEU A 14 7.29 4.07 -11.97
C LEU A 14 8.46 4.02 -12.98
N PRO A 15 8.48 3.15 -14.01
CA PRO A 15 9.57 3.14 -14.99
C PRO A 15 9.70 4.44 -15.79
N SER A 16 8.61 5.19 -15.92
CA SER A 16 8.57 6.47 -16.64
C SER A 16 8.88 7.68 -15.74
N LEU A 17 8.83 7.49 -14.42
CA LEU A 17 9.10 8.53 -13.44
C LEU A 17 10.57 8.45 -13.03
N GLY A 18 11.30 9.55 -13.25
CA GLY A 18 12.68 9.68 -12.76
C GLY A 18 12.69 9.81 -11.24
N VAL A 19 12.66 8.68 -10.54
CA VAL A 19 12.81 8.57 -9.08
C VAL A 19 14.23 8.22 -8.70
N ASP A 20 14.65 8.67 -7.51
CA ASP A 20 15.93 8.25 -6.94
C ASP A 20 15.88 6.77 -6.47
N PRO A 21 17.05 6.12 -6.31
CA PRO A 21 17.12 4.71 -5.94
C PRO A 21 16.45 4.37 -4.61
N ASP A 22 16.49 5.29 -3.63
CA ASP A 22 15.93 5.06 -2.30
C ASP A 22 14.40 5.09 -2.34
N THR A 23 13.84 6.04 -3.08
CA THR A 23 12.39 6.13 -3.34
C THR A 23 11.88 4.93 -4.11
N LYS A 24 12.62 4.50 -5.13
CA LYS A 24 12.30 3.27 -5.87
C LYS A 24 12.27 2.05 -4.94
N LYS A 25 13.31 1.90 -4.11
CA LYS A 25 13.41 0.79 -3.15
C LYS A 25 12.23 0.79 -2.17
N ALA A 26 11.84 1.96 -1.63
CA ALA A 26 10.69 2.07 -0.74
C ALA A 26 9.38 1.63 -1.43
N LEU A 27 9.18 2.01 -2.70
CA LEU A 27 8.01 1.58 -3.48
C LEU A 27 8.01 0.08 -3.77
N ASP A 28 9.17 -0.49 -4.08
CA ASP A 28 9.33 -1.94 -4.27
C ASP A 28 9.02 -2.70 -2.96
N GLU A 29 9.47 -2.20 -1.81
CA GLU A 29 9.13 -2.73 -0.48
C GLU A 29 7.63 -2.63 -0.21
N TRP A 30 6.98 -1.52 -0.57
CA TRP A 30 5.54 -1.37 -0.45
C TRP A 30 4.77 -2.38 -1.29
N LEU A 31 5.16 -2.57 -2.55
CA LEU A 31 4.55 -3.55 -3.45
C LEU A 31 4.71 -5.00 -2.94
N ALA A 32 5.81 -5.28 -2.24
CA ALA A 32 6.02 -6.57 -1.59
C ALA A 32 5.10 -6.74 -0.37
N ALA A 33 5.01 -5.73 0.50
CA ALA A 33 4.14 -5.74 1.67
C ALA A 33 2.65 -5.84 1.30
N ASP A 34 2.21 -5.13 0.26
CA ASP A 34 0.85 -5.24 -0.30
C ASP A 34 0.54 -6.67 -0.76
N ARG A 35 1.47 -7.30 -1.47
CA ARG A 35 1.33 -8.70 -1.91
C ARG A 35 1.29 -9.67 -0.73
N GLU A 36 2.14 -9.45 0.27
CA GLU A 36 2.19 -10.27 1.49
C GLU A 36 0.88 -10.17 2.27
N PHE A 37 0.40 -8.96 2.51
CA PHE A 37 -0.88 -8.70 3.16
C PHE A 37 -2.03 -9.40 2.44
N ASN A 38 -2.13 -9.26 1.12
CA ASN A 38 -3.17 -9.92 0.33
C ASN A 38 -3.11 -11.46 0.46
N GLY A 39 -1.90 -12.03 0.51
CA GLY A 39 -1.71 -13.47 0.75
C GLY A 39 -2.14 -13.90 2.14
N TRP A 40 -1.70 -13.17 3.17
CA TRP A 40 -2.09 -13.39 4.57
C TRP A 40 -3.61 -13.28 4.74
N PHE A 41 -4.23 -12.20 4.24
CA PHE A 41 -5.66 -11.93 4.34
C PHE A 41 -6.49 -13.07 3.78
N LEU A 42 -6.13 -13.61 2.61
CA LEU A 42 -6.81 -14.75 2.01
C LEU A 42 -6.69 -16.04 2.84
N VAL A 43 -5.60 -16.22 3.59
CA VAL A 43 -5.42 -17.39 4.47
C VAL A 43 -6.20 -17.20 5.77
N THR A 44 -6.14 -16.01 6.37
CA THR A 44 -6.80 -15.68 7.63
C THR A 44 -8.32 -15.72 7.50
N THR A 45 -8.87 -15.09 6.46
CA THR A 45 -10.32 -15.05 6.22
C THR A 45 -10.92 -16.43 5.90
N LYS A 46 -10.15 -17.35 5.30
CA LYS A 46 -10.58 -18.74 5.09
C LYS A 46 -10.81 -19.52 6.39
N ARG A 47 -10.24 -19.07 7.51
CA ARG A 47 -10.38 -19.73 8.82
C ARG A 47 -11.62 -19.28 9.60
N ALA A 48 -12.52 -18.53 8.97
CA ALA A 48 -13.75 -17.98 9.55
C ALA A 48 -13.47 -17.01 10.71
N LEU A 49 -12.95 -15.83 10.37
CA LEU A 49 -12.98 -14.68 11.27
C LEU A 49 -14.42 -14.30 11.61
N ALA A 50 -14.64 -13.71 12.79
CA ALA A 50 -15.92 -13.07 13.08
C ALA A 50 -16.13 -11.88 12.13
N ASP A 51 -17.39 -11.56 11.81
CA ASP A 51 -17.72 -10.49 10.86
C ASP A 51 -17.12 -9.14 11.29
N ASP A 52 -17.09 -8.85 12.60
CA ASP A 52 -16.51 -7.61 13.14
C ASP A 52 -14.99 -7.52 12.92
N GLU A 53 -14.26 -8.61 13.17
CA GLU A 53 -12.81 -8.70 12.93
C GLU A 53 -12.48 -8.58 11.44
N LEU A 54 -13.31 -9.17 10.58
CA LEU A 54 -13.18 -9.05 9.12
C LEU A 54 -13.37 -7.60 8.67
N MET A 55 -14.38 -6.91 9.21
CA MET A 55 -14.66 -5.51 8.88
C MET A 55 -13.55 -4.57 9.34
N GLU A 56 -13.00 -4.78 10.54
CA GLU A 56 -11.86 -4.00 11.05
C GLU A 56 -10.61 -4.18 10.17
N LEU A 57 -10.29 -5.42 9.78
CA LEU A 57 -9.18 -5.69 8.87
C LEU A 57 -9.36 -5.04 7.49
N LEU A 58 -10.58 -5.12 6.93
CA LEU A 58 -10.90 -4.49 5.65
C LEU A 58 -10.80 -2.96 5.74
N GLU A 59 -11.24 -2.36 6.83
CA GLU A 59 -11.14 -0.92 7.04
C GLU A 59 -9.68 -0.47 7.19
N GLY A 60 -8.90 -1.13 8.04
CA GLY A 60 -7.48 -0.83 8.21
C GLY A 60 -6.68 -0.94 6.92
N TYR A 61 -6.96 -1.98 6.12
CA TYR A 61 -6.34 -2.13 4.81
C TYR A 61 -6.78 -1.05 3.82
N ARG A 62 -8.08 -0.72 3.78
CA ARG A 62 -8.61 0.38 2.94
C ARG A 62 -7.92 1.69 3.27
N GLU A 63 -7.76 2.04 4.54
CA GLU A 63 -7.05 3.26 4.97
C GLU A 63 -5.59 3.27 4.48
N SER A 64 -4.91 2.13 4.52
CA SER A 64 -3.54 1.99 4.01
C SER A 64 -3.47 2.25 2.51
N GLN A 65 -4.39 1.67 1.73
CA GLN A 65 -4.48 1.86 0.28
C GLN A 65 -4.82 3.31 -0.09
N GLU A 66 -5.77 3.93 0.62
CA GLU A 66 -6.13 5.35 0.42
C GLU A 66 -4.97 6.29 0.73
N THR A 67 -4.19 5.99 1.77
CA THR A 67 -2.98 6.75 2.12
C THR A 67 -1.97 6.69 0.98
N MET A 68 -1.72 5.50 0.44
CA MET A 68 -0.80 5.32 -0.67
C MET A 68 -1.30 6.01 -1.94
N GLN A 69 -2.59 5.91 -2.25
CA GLN A 69 -3.18 6.54 -3.42
C GLN A 69 -3.08 8.07 -3.37
N LYS A 70 -3.35 8.68 -2.21
CA LYS A 70 -3.18 10.13 -2.00
C LYS A 70 -1.72 10.53 -2.16
N ALA A 71 -0.80 9.81 -1.51
CA ALA A 71 0.62 10.08 -1.58
C ALA A 71 1.16 9.98 -3.02
N TRP A 72 0.77 8.93 -3.74
CA TRP A 72 1.15 8.73 -5.14
C TRP A 72 0.63 9.85 -6.03
N LYS A 73 -0.65 10.23 -5.88
CA LYS A 73 -1.23 11.35 -6.64
C LYS A 73 -0.46 12.65 -6.37
N THR A 74 -0.22 12.99 -5.11
CA THR A 74 0.54 14.19 -4.73
C THR A 74 1.95 14.16 -5.29
N PHE A 75 2.66 13.03 -5.18
CA PHE A 75 3.99 12.86 -5.75
C PHE A 75 4.01 13.12 -7.26
N ARG A 76 2.98 12.68 -8.00
CA ARG A 76 2.92 12.93 -9.44
C ARG A 76 2.83 14.41 -9.78
N GLU A 77 2.18 15.20 -8.93
CA GLU A 77 1.99 16.64 -9.08
C GLU A 77 3.22 17.43 -8.61
N ASP A 78 3.77 17.13 -7.43
CA ASP A 78 4.80 17.93 -6.76
C ASP A 78 6.22 17.36 -6.86
N LYS A 79 6.38 16.12 -7.31
CA LYS A 79 7.63 15.34 -7.38
C LYS A 79 8.40 15.29 -6.04
N ASN A 80 7.70 15.44 -4.91
CA ASN A 80 8.30 15.42 -3.58
C ASN A 80 8.51 13.98 -3.10
N GLN A 81 9.71 13.46 -3.38
CA GLN A 81 10.12 12.09 -3.03
C GLN A 81 10.17 11.83 -1.52
N ALA A 82 10.60 12.82 -0.73
CA ALA A 82 10.67 12.69 0.74
C ALA A 82 9.27 12.49 1.36
N ARG A 83 8.27 13.22 0.85
CA ARG A 83 6.87 13.07 1.27
C ARG A 83 6.32 11.69 0.90
N LEU A 84 6.61 11.23 -0.31
CA LEU A 84 6.20 9.89 -0.76
C LEU A 84 6.80 8.80 0.13
N ALA A 85 8.10 8.87 0.40
CA ALA A 85 8.81 7.89 1.24
C ALA A 85 8.20 7.80 2.66
N ALA A 86 7.85 8.93 3.26
CA ALA A 86 7.20 8.96 4.57
C ALA A 86 5.83 8.25 4.54
N SER A 87 5.01 8.53 3.52
CA SER A 87 3.70 7.87 3.36
C SER A 87 3.81 6.36 3.09
N VAL A 88 4.80 5.95 2.30
CA VAL A 88 5.10 4.54 2.05
C VAL A 88 5.43 3.82 3.36
N ALA A 89 6.32 4.39 4.17
CA ALA A 89 6.72 3.79 5.45
C ALA A 89 5.54 3.62 6.42
N ILE A 90 4.65 4.62 6.50
CA ILE A 90 3.43 4.56 7.31
C ILE A 90 2.51 3.42 6.82
N SER A 91 2.32 3.32 5.51
CA SER A 91 1.46 2.29 4.90
C SER A 91 2.00 0.88 5.13
N ILE A 92 3.31 0.66 4.96
CA ILE A 92 3.96 -0.63 5.27
C ILE A 92 3.77 -0.99 6.74
N SER A 93 4.07 -0.04 7.64
CA SER A 93 3.96 -0.28 9.09
C SER A 93 2.54 -0.67 9.50
N ARG A 94 1.53 -0.04 8.89
CA ARG A 94 0.12 -0.38 9.13
C ARG A 94 -0.25 -1.77 8.59
N MET A 95 0.18 -2.14 7.39
CA MET A 95 -0.06 -3.49 6.88
C MET A 95 0.58 -4.56 7.78
N HIS A 96 1.79 -4.33 8.27
CA HIS A 96 2.44 -5.23 9.22
C HIS A 96 1.72 -5.28 10.57
N ALA A 97 1.20 -4.16 11.08
CA ALA A 97 0.44 -4.14 12.32
C ALA A 97 -0.82 -5.03 12.20
N LEU A 98 -1.60 -4.84 11.14
CA LEU A 98 -2.83 -5.63 10.89
C LEU A 98 -2.57 -7.15 10.77
N MET A 99 -1.38 -7.56 10.32
CA MET A 99 -1.03 -8.99 10.22
C MET A 99 -0.59 -9.61 11.55
N ASN A 100 -0.21 -8.78 12.53
CA ASN A 100 0.37 -9.20 13.82
C ASN A 100 -0.55 -8.91 15.02
N GLU A 101 -1.74 -8.35 14.80
CA GLU A 101 -2.83 -8.26 15.77
C GLU A 101 -3.47 -9.64 15.99
#